data_AF-A0A8T2GKR4-F1
#
_entry.id   AF-A0A8T2GKR4-F1
#
_cell.length_a   1.000
_cell.length_b   1.000
_cell.length_c   1.000
_cell.angle_alpha   90.00
_cell.angle_beta   90.00
_cell.angle_gamma   90.00
#
_symmetry.space_group_name_H-M   'P 1'
#
loop_
_entity.id
_entity.type
_entity.pdbx_description
1 polymer ?
#
loop_
_entity_poly.entity_id
_entity_poly.type
_entity_poly.pdbx_seq_one_letter_code
_entity_poly.pdbx_strand_id
1 'polypeptide(L)'
;MSTGLSNRKVSFSSVGYAQNRKLSCSVSSTENVAPKDDDRGKDRPLVKMCGITSARDAAMAVEAGADFIGMIIWPHSKRSISLSVAKDISQVAREGGAKPVGVFVEDDENTILRAADSSDLELVQLHGNSSRAAFSRLVRERKVIYVLNANEDGKLLNVVPEEDGHLADWILVDSATGGRFNHNNFLLWKRI
;
A
#
# COMPACT_ATOMS: atom_id res chain seq x y z
N MET A 1 -17.71 -16.71 -32.23
CA MET A 1 -18.81 -16.95 -31.29
C MET A 1 -18.14 -17.30 -29.96
N SER A 2 -17.87 -16.31 -29.08
CA SER A 2 -18.64 -15.98 -27.84
C SER A 2 -18.79 -17.21 -26.93
N THR A 3 -18.44 -17.28 -25.64
CA THR A 3 -18.44 -16.37 -24.47
C THR A 3 -17.57 -17.04 -23.36
N GLY A 4 -16.82 -16.38 -22.46
CA GLY A 4 -17.29 -15.63 -21.29
C GLY A 4 -17.38 -16.51 -20.03
N LEU A 5 -16.44 -16.40 -19.08
CA LEU A 5 -16.53 -16.96 -17.72
C LEU A 5 -16.54 -15.82 -16.70
N SER A 6 -17.53 -15.83 -15.81
CA SER A 6 -17.76 -14.78 -14.82
C SER A 6 -17.51 -15.23 -13.38
N ASN A 7 -16.80 -14.39 -12.63
CA ASN A 7 -16.58 -14.45 -11.17
C ASN A 7 -17.89 -14.23 -10.37
N ARG A 8 -18.12 -14.99 -9.27
CA ARG A 8 -19.06 -14.60 -8.18
C ARG A 8 -18.34 -13.94 -7.03
N LYS A 9 -18.93 -12.85 -6.54
CA LYS A 9 -18.70 -12.29 -5.21
C LYS A 9 -19.73 -12.84 -4.23
N VAL A 10 -19.29 -13.10 -3.00
CA VAL A 10 -20.09 -13.58 -1.84
C VAL A 10 -20.62 -12.36 -1.08
N SER A 11 -21.90 -12.36 -0.71
CA SER A 11 -22.46 -11.37 0.22
C SER A 11 -22.52 -11.92 1.64
N PHE A 12 -22.12 -11.12 2.64
CA PHE A 12 -22.38 -11.39 4.05
C PHE A 12 -23.40 -10.38 4.59
N SER A 13 -24.49 -10.89 5.13
CA SER A 13 -25.42 -10.14 5.98
C SER A 13 -24.90 -10.16 7.43
N SER A 14 -24.89 -8.99 8.08
CA SER A 14 -24.52 -8.82 9.48
C SER A 14 -25.54 -9.43 10.44
N VAL A 15 -25.10 -10.26 11.40
CA VAL A 15 -25.81 -10.50 12.68
C VAL A 15 -24.80 -10.81 13.78
N GLY A 16 -25.11 -10.33 14.99
CA GLY A 16 -24.28 -10.39 16.18
C GLY A 16 -24.09 -11.76 16.83
N TYR A 17 -23.51 -11.66 18.03
CA TYR A 17 -22.94 -12.67 18.91
C TYR A 17 -23.85 -13.88 19.22
N ALA A 18 -23.35 -15.11 18.98
CA ALA A 18 -23.33 -16.27 19.91
C ALA A 18 -23.35 -17.66 19.21
N GLN A 19 -22.38 -18.48 19.62
CA GLN A 19 -22.32 -19.95 19.72
C GLN A 19 -22.59 -20.88 18.51
N ASN A 20 -21.49 -21.50 18.07
CA ASN A 20 -21.30 -22.92 17.73
C ASN A 20 -22.31 -23.58 16.76
N ARG A 21 -21.95 -23.69 15.48
CA ARG A 21 -22.41 -24.76 14.55
C ARG A 21 -21.55 -24.81 13.28
N LYS A 22 -21.30 -26.04 12.80
CA LYS A 22 -20.57 -26.42 11.57
C LYS A 22 -20.95 -25.58 10.35
N LEU A 23 -19.97 -25.04 9.65
CA LEU A 23 -20.13 -24.37 8.35
C LEU A 23 -19.86 -25.38 7.22
N SER A 24 -20.82 -25.54 6.32
CA SER A 24 -20.63 -26.15 5.00
C SER A 24 -20.98 -25.12 3.93
N CYS A 25 -20.05 -24.78 3.05
CA CYS A 25 -20.28 -23.83 1.96
C CYS A 25 -20.63 -24.56 0.66
N SER A 26 -21.72 -24.15 0.02
CA SER A 26 -22.07 -24.51 -1.37
C SER A 26 -21.95 -23.29 -2.27
N VAL A 27 -21.26 -23.44 -3.40
CA VAL A 27 -21.04 -22.41 -4.42
C VAL A 27 -22.23 -22.31 -5.37
N SER A 28 -22.52 -21.12 -5.88
CA SER A 28 -23.18 -20.96 -7.18
C SER A 28 -22.52 -19.77 -7.94
N SER A 29 -22.74 -19.57 -9.27
CA SER A 29 -22.13 -18.64 -10.31
C SER A 29 -22.93 -17.35 -10.84
N THR A 30 -22.44 -16.09 -10.73
CA THR A 30 -23.14 -14.77 -11.00
C THR A 30 -22.08 -13.71 -11.29
N GLU A 31 -21.77 -13.61 -12.57
CA GLU A 31 -21.92 -12.42 -13.40
C GLU A 31 -21.41 -11.06 -12.87
N ASN A 32 -20.24 -10.71 -13.44
CA ASN A 32 -19.47 -9.49 -13.45
C ASN A 32 -20.33 -8.24 -13.67
N VAL A 33 -20.25 -7.31 -12.72
CA VAL A 33 -20.43 -5.88 -13.01
C VAL A 33 -19.23 -5.17 -12.39
N ALA A 34 -18.26 -4.81 -13.23
CA ALA A 34 -17.18 -3.90 -12.83
C ALA A 34 -17.83 -2.56 -12.48
N PRO A 35 -17.69 -2.05 -11.25
CA PRO A 35 -18.25 -0.76 -10.90
C PRO A 35 -17.41 0.30 -11.59
N LYS A 36 -18.04 0.98 -12.56
CA LYS A 36 -17.49 2.18 -13.19
C LYS A 36 -17.20 3.23 -12.12
N ASP A 37 -16.07 3.90 -12.28
CA ASP A 37 -15.71 5.11 -11.56
C ASP A 37 -16.82 6.14 -11.72
N ASP A 38 -17.69 6.24 -10.72
CA ASP A 38 -18.53 7.41 -10.51
C ASP A 38 -18.83 7.54 -9.00
N ASP A 39 -18.32 8.61 -8.42
CA ASP A 39 -18.77 9.24 -7.17
C ASP A 39 -18.94 8.38 -5.90
N ARG A 40 -18.06 7.40 -5.64
CA ARG A 40 -18.03 6.67 -4.36
C ARG A 40 -17.07 7.29 -3.34
N GLY A 41 -17.54 8.39 -2.75
CA GLY A 41 -17.26 8.78 -1.36
C GLY A 41 -15.96 9.53 -1.13
N LYS A 42 -16.03 10.86 -1.16
CA LYS A 42 -14.95 11.77 -0.77
C LYS A 42 -14.54 11.67 0.73
N ASP A 43 -15.25 10.86 1.52
CA ASP A 43 -15.13 10.78 2.98
C ASP A 43 -14.71 9.41 3.56
N ARG A 44 -14.27 8.44 2.72
CA ARG A 44 -13.75 7.17 3.26
C ARG A 44 -12.24 7.21 3.48
N PRO A 45 -11.71 6.58 4.54
CA PRO A 45 -10.27 6.38 4.70
C PRO A 45 -9.69 5.59 3.54
N LEU A 46 -8.47 5.96 3.13
CA LEU A 46 -7.67 5.15 2.21
C LEU A 46 -6.91 4.06 2.97
N VAL A 47 -6.85 2.87 2.39
CA VAL A 47 -6.23 1.70 3.02
C VAL A 47 -4.98 1.28 2.26
N LYS A 48 -3.85 1.11 2.98
CA LYS A 48 -2.62 0.52 2.43
C LYS A 48 -2.31 -0.82 3.08
N MET A 49 -2.12 -1.84 2.25
CA MET A 49 -1.60 -3.14 2.69
C MET A 49 -0.09 -3.20 2.43
N CYS A 50 0.72 -3.20 3.49
CA CYS A 50 2.17 -3.05 3.41
C CYS A 50 2.94 -4.36 3.63
N GLY A 51 4.04 -4.55 2.90
CA GLY A 51 4.89 -5.74 2.95
C GLY A 51 4.25 -6.96 2.29
N ILE A 52 3.55 -6.72 1.18
CA ILE A 52 3.05 -7.78 0.30
C ILE A 52 4.23 -8.41 -0.43
N THR A 53 4.30 -9.74 -0.42
CA THR A 53 5.45 -10.49 -0.94
C THR A 53 5.10 -11.39 -2.13
N SER A 54 3.85 -11.42 -2.57
CA SER A 54 3.42 -12.19 -3.73
C SER A 54 2.31 -11.49 -4.51
N ALA A 55 2.25 -11.72 -5.83
CA ALA A 55 1.19 -11.20 -6.69
C ALA A 55 -0.20 -11.73 -6.29
N ARG A 56 -0.27 -12.96 -5.76
CA ARG A 56 -1.52 -13.53 -5.23
C ARG A 56 -2.05 -12.74 -4.03
N ASP A 57 -1.18 -12.41 -3.07
CA ASP A 57 -1.58 -11.64 -1.90
C ASP A 57 -1.97 -10.21 -2.28
N ALA A 58 -1.30 -9.64 -3.29
CA ALA A 58 -1.70 -8.36 -3.88
C ALA A 58 -3.12 -8.42 -4.44
N ALA A 59 -3.44 -9.41 -5.28
CA ALA A 59 -4.79 -9.58 -5.84
C ALA A 59 -5.86 -9.67 -4.74
N MET A 60 -5.62 -10.46 -3.69
CA MET A 60 -6.55 -10.59 -2.56
C MET A 60 -6.70 -9.28 -1.80
N ALA A 61 -5.61 -8.54 -1.56
CA ALA A 61 -5.66 -7.24 -0.89
C ALA A 61 -6.47 -6.22 -1.71
N VAL A 62 -6.30 -6.21 -3.03
CA VAL A 62 -7.05 -5.32 -3.92
C VAL A 62 -8.52 -5.69 -3.97
N GLU A 63 -8.85 -6.98 -4.07
CA GLU A 63 -10.25 -7.46 -4.02
C GLU A 63 -10.94 -7.08 -2.69
N ALA A 64 -10.18 -7.05 -1.59
CA ALA A 64 -10.64 -6.61 -0.28
C ALA A 64 -10.78 -5.08 -0.15
N GLY A 65 -10.38 -4.31 -1.16
CA GLY A 65 -10.54 -2.86 -1.21
C GLY A 65 -9.32 -2.03 -0.78
N ALA A 66 -8.11 -2.60 -0.82
CA ALA A 66 -6.89 -1.81 -0.60
C ALA A 66 -6.70 -0.75 -1.70
N ASP A 67 -6.46 0.49 -1.30
CA ASP A 67 -6.15 1.59 -2.21
C ASP A 67 -4.66 1.64 -2.59
N PHE A 68 -3.79 1.10 -1.71
CA PHE A 68 -2.34 1.02 -1.94
C PHE A 68 -1.76 -0.34 -1.57
N ILE A 69 -0.78 -0.80 -2.36
CA ILE A 69 -0.04 -2.05 -2.14
C ILE A 69 1.43 -1.72 -1.91
N GLY A 70 1.92 -1.95 -0.69
CA GLY A 70 3.30 -1.67 -0.30
C GLY A 70 4.22 -2.88 -0.44
N MET A 71 5.33 -2.70 -1.14
CA MET A 71 6.39 -3.68 -1.32
C MET A 71 7.67 -3.18 -0.64
N ILE A 72 8.27 -4.01 0.21
CA ILE A 72 9.52 -3.64 0.87
C ILE A 72 10.68 -4.05 -0.04
N ILE A 73 11.47 -3.06 -0.48
CA ILE A 73 12.64 -3.25 -1.33
C ILE A 73 13.86 -2.84 -0.50
N TRP A 74 14.07 -3.54 0.61
CA TRP A 74 15.18 -3.29 1.53
C TRP A 74 15.70 -4.62 2.09
N PRO A 75 16.95 -5.02 1.76
CA PRO A 75 17.45 -6.38 2.01
C PRO A 75 17.39 -6.87 3.47
N HIS A 76 17.39 -5.97 4.45
CA HIS A 76 17.38 -6.32 5.87
C HIS A 76 15.97 -6.62 6.42
N SER A 77 14.92 -6.48 5.61
CA SER A 77 13.56 -6.87 5.99
C SER A 77 13.27 -8.34 5.68
N LYS A 78 12.64 -9.06 6.62
CA LYS A 78 12.10 -10.42 6.40
C LYS A 78 11.03 -10.47 5.30
N ARG A 79 10.42 -9.33 4.99
CA ARG A 79 9.39 -9.17 3.94
C ARG A 79 9.96 -8.52 2.68
N SER A 80 11.28 -8.43 2.55
CA SER A 80 11.92 -7.89 1.34
C SER A 80 11.67 -8.81 0.15
N ILE A 81 11.46 -8.22 -1.01
CA ILE A 81 11.29 -8.93 -2.28
C ILE A 81 12.29 -8.46 -3.34
N SER A 82 12.47 -9.26 -4.40
CA SER A 82 13.25 -8.86 -5.57
C SER A 82 12.49 -7.85 -6.43
N LEU A 83 13.21 -7.13 -7.30
CA LEU A 83 12.61 -6.18 -8.25
C LEU A 83 11.68 -6.88 -9.26
N SER A 84 11.96 -8.14 -9.62
CA SER A 84 11.09 -8.94 -10.48
C SER A 84 9.75 -9.24 -9.82
N VAL A 85 9.76 -9.68 -8.55
CA VAL A 85 8.53 -9.95 -7.78
C VAL A 85 7.77 -8.64 -7.53
N ALA A 86 8.48 -7.54 -7.27
CA ALA A 86 7.86 -6.23 -7.14
C ALA A 86 7.16 -5.79 -8.44
N LYS A 87 7.74 -6.08 -9.61
CA LYS A 87 7.11 -5.82 -10.91
C LYS A 87 5.81 -6.59 -11.08
N ASP A 88 5.81 -7.89 -10.76
CA ASP A 88 4.61 -8.74 -10.86
C ASP A 88 3.49 -8.25 -9.92
N ILE A 89 3.83 -7.90 -8.68
CA ILE A 89 2.89 -7.31 -7.72
C ILE A 89 2.38 -5.97 -8.22
N SER A 90 3.27 -5.13 -8.76
CA SER A 90 2.93 -3.80 -9.27
C SER A 90 1.91 -3.86 -10.40
N GLN A 91 2.07 -4.81 -11.32
CA GLN A 91 1.12 -5.06 -12.40
C GLN A 91 -0.25 -5.46 -11.84
N VAL A 92 -0.31 -6.47 -10.98
CA VAL A 92 -1.57 -6.95 -10.38
C VAL A 92 -2.28 -5.86 -9.57
N ALA A 93 -1.52 -5.07 -8.81
CA ALA A 93 -2.07 -3.97 -8.03
C ALA A 93 -2.80 -2.96 -8.94
N ARG A 94 -2.16 -2.55 -10.05
CA ARG A 94 -2.73 -1.60 -11.00
C ARG A 94 -3.93 -2.16 -11.75
N GLU A 95 -3.86 -3.39 -12.22
CA GLU A 95 -4.97 -4.05 -12.92
C GLU A 95 -6.24 -4.11 -12.05
N GLY A 96 -6.07 -4.27 -10.73
CA GLY A 96 -7.17 -4.22 -9.77
C GLY A 96 -7.55 -2.82 -9.26
N GLY A 97 -6.86 -1.76 -9.68
CA GLY A 97 -7.18 -0.37 -9.33
C GLY A 97 -6.49 0.18 -8.08
N ALA A 98 -5.53 -0.54 -7.50
CA ALA A 98 -4.73 -0.05 -6.38
C ALA A 98 -3.39 0.55 -6.84
N LYS A 99 -2.81 1.41 -6.01
CA LYS A 99 -1.51 2.06 -6.28
C LYS A 99 -0.35 1.25 -5.69
N PRO A 100 0.58 0.75 -6.51
CA PRO A 100 1.78 0.09 -6.00
C PRO A 100 2.77 1.10 -5.40
N VAL A 101 3.40 0.74 -4.28
CA VAL A 101 4.32 1.59 -3.52
C VAL A 101 5.59 0.80 -3.18
N GLY A 102 6.75 1.32 -3.57
CA GLY A 102 8.05 0.79 -3.12
C GLY A 102 8.48 1.42 -1.80
N VAL A 103 8.85 0.62 -0.80
CA VAL A 103 9.32 1.09 0.51
C VAL A 103 10.84 0.97 0.57
N PHE A 104 11.50 2.10 0.79
CA PHE A 104 12.96 2.26 0.84
C PHE A 104 13.37 2.81 2.20
N VAL A 105 14.47 2.29 2.75
CA VAL A 105 14.91 2.63 4.12
C VAL A 105 16.28 3.29 4.07
N GLU A 106 17.26 2.62 3.49
CA GLU A 106 18.66 3.06 3.50
C GLU A 106 19.22 3.33 2.10
N ASP A 107 18.35 3.25 1.08
CA ASP A 107 18.71 3.42 -0.32
C ASP A 107 18.91 4.90 -0.69
N ASP A 108 19.85 5.16 -1.59
CA ASP A 108 20.07 6.47 -2.19
C ASP A 108 19.13 6.74 -3.38
N GLU A 109 19.11 7.99 -3.83
CA GLU A 109 18.32 8.46 -4.98
C GLU A 109 18.43 7.55 -6.22
N ASN A 110 19.67 7.28 -6.65
CA ASN A 110 19.93 6.49 -7.85
C ASN A 110 19.40 5.06 -7.72
N THR A 111 19.55 4.46 -6.53
CA THR A 111 19.07 3.11 -6.24
C THR A 111 17.55 3.07 -6.21
N ILE A 112 16.91 4.07 -5.60
CA ILE A 112 15.45 4.23 -5.55
C ILE A 112 14.88 4.36 -6.96
N LEU A 113 15.44 5.26 -7.79
CA LEU A 113 14.96 5.48 -9.16
C LEU A 113 15.11 4.22 -10.03
N ARG A 114 16.28 3.56 -10.00
CA ARG A 114 16.48 2.31 -10.74
C ARG A 114 15.52 1.21 -10.31
N ALA A 115 15.30 1.06 -9.01
CA ALA A 115 14.36 0.08 -8.47
C ALA A 115 12.91 0.41 -8.88
N ALA A 116 12.52 1.68 -8.80
CA ALA A 116 11.21 2.16 -9.21
C ALA A 116 10.97 1.94 -10.71
N ASP A 117 11.95 2.21 -11.57
CA ASP A 117 11.86 1.96 -13.01
C ASP A 117 11.74 0.46 -13.32
N SER A 118 12.59 -0.35 -12.69
CA SER A 118 12.65 -1.79 -12.93
C SER A 118 11.38 -2.52 -12.50
N SER A 119 10.75 -2.05 -11.42
CA SER A 119 9.53 -2.60 -10.85
C SER A 119 8.27 -1.86 -11.30
N ASP A 120 8.41 -0.87 -12.19
CA ASP A 120 7.35 0.02 -12.63
C ASP A 120 6.57 0.58 -11.43
N LEU A 121 7.15 1.48 -10.65
CA LEU A 121 6.57 2.06 -9.44
C LEU A 121 6.53 3.58 -9.54
N GLU A 122 5.34 4.17 -9.52
CA GLU A 122 5.21 5.64 -9.52
C GLU A 122 5.37 6.24 -8.12
N LEU A 123 4.94 5.52 -7.07
CA LEU A 123 5.04 5.96 -5.68
C LEU A 123 6.20 5.29 -4.95
N VAL A 124 7.04 6.10 -4.31
CA VAL A 124 8.15 5.66 -3.45
C VAL A 124 7.93 6.17 -2.02
N GLN A 125 8.12 5.30 -1.04
CA GLN A 125 8.00 5.61 0.38
C GLN A 125 9.38 5.70 1.02
N LEU A 126 9.72 6.86 1.57
CA LEU A 126 11.02 7.16 2.16
C LEU A 126 10.95 7.00 3.69
N HIS A 127 11.41 5.84 4.19
CA HIS A 127 11.25 5.46 5.61
C HIS A 127 12.48 5.77 6.49
N GLY A 128 13.69 5.54 5.99
CA GLY A 128 14.92 5.77 6.76
C GLY A 128 15.63 7.07 6.39
N ASN A 129 16.68 7.40 7.15
CA ASN A 129 17.37 8.68 7.03
C ASN A 129 18.03 8.87 5.67
N SER A 130 18.72 7.85 5.15
CA SER A 130 19.39 7.92 3.84
C SER A 130 18.38 8.12 2.72
N SER A 131 17.28 7.37 2.70
CA SER A 131 16.25 7.53 1.66
C SER A 131 15.53 8.87 1.76
N ARG A 132 15.27 9.39 2.98
CA ARG A 132 14.70 10.74 3.15
C ARG A 132 15.62 11.85 2.66
N ALA A 133 16.94 11.67 2.72
CA ALA A 133 17.89 12.64 2.20
C ALA A 133 17.80 12.83 0.67
N ALA A 134 17.21 11.86 -0.05
CA ALA A 134 16.96 11.94 -1.48
C ALA A 134 15.69 12.72 -1.87
N PHE A 135 14.89 13.16 -0.89
CA PHE A 135 13.54 13.73 -1.10
C PHE A 135 13.48 14.84 -2.15
N SER A 136 14.28 15.90 -2.00
CA SER A 136 14.27 17.10 -2.85
C SER A 136 14.51 16.83 -4.33
N ARG A 137 15.17 15.71 -4.66
CA ARG A 137 15.41 15.30 -6.04
C ARG A 137 14.34 14.32 -6.52
N LEU A 138 13.98 13.33 -5.68
CA LEU A 138 12.98 12.32 -6.02
C LEU A 138 11.61 12.92 -6.36
N VAL A 139 11.18 13.99 -5.69
CA VAL A 139 9.90 14.67 -5.97
C VAL A 139 9.79 15.24 -7.39
N ARG A 140 10.90 15.35 -8.13
CA ARG A 140 10.92 15.80 -9.52
C ARG A 140 10.64 14.67 -10.52
N GLU A 141 10.80 13.42 -10.10
CA GLU A 141 10.75 12.24 -10.97
C GLU A 141 9.69 11.22 -10.55
N ARG A 142 9.33 11.19 -9.25
CA ARG A 142 8.42 10.21 -8.66
C ARG A 142 7.49 10.85 -7.65
N LYS A 143 6.36 10.19 -7.42
CA LYS A 143 5.46 10.54 -6.31
C LYS A 143 6.04 10.02 -5.01
N VAL A 144 6.01 10.85 -3.96
CA VAL A 144 6.68 10.53 -2.71
C VAL A 144 5.72 10.41 -1.54
N ILE A 145 5.85 9.32 -0.79
CA ILE A 145 5.32 9.15 0.55
C ILE A 145 6.47 9.41 1.55
N TYR A 146 6.43 10.53 2.24
CA TYR A 146 7.44 10.87 3.24
C TYR A 146 7.05 10.33 4.62
N VAL A 147 7.94 9.58 5.27
CA VAL A 147 7.65 9.01 6.60
C VAL A 147 8.15 9.91 7.72
N LEU A 148 7.25 10.25 8.64
CA LEU A 148 7.54 10.86 9.94
C LEU A 148 7.48 9.78 11.02
N ASN A 149 8.59 9.60 11.74
CA ASN A 149 8.67 8.66 12.85
C ASN A 149 8.18 9.36 14.12
N ALA A 150 7.28 8.73 14.87
CA ALA A 150 6.83 9.17 16.18
C ALA A 150 7.38 8.24 17.27
N ASN A 151 7.75 8.79 18.43
CA ASN A 151 8.06 7.99 19.61
C ASN A 151 6.79 7.52 20.33
N GLU A 152 6.95 6.82 21.46
CA GLU A 152 5.83 6.29 22.26
C GLU A 152 4.92 7.40 22.83
N ASP A 153 5.44 8.62 23.00
CA ASP A 153 4.67 9.79 23.45
C ASP A 153 3.97 10.52 22.29
N GLY A 154 4.07 10.01 21.06
CA GLY A 154 3.53 10.65 19.86
C GLY A 154 4.34 11.85 19.36
N LYS A 155 5.52 12.12 19.94
CA LYS A 155 6.43 13.17 19.48
C LYS A 155 7.11 12.75 18.18
N LEU A 156 7.02 13.60 17.16
CA LEU A 156 7.73 13.41 15.91
C LEU A 156 9.25 13.55 16.11
N LEU A 157 9.99 12.58 15.60
CA LEU A 157 11.45 12.46 15.69
C LEU A 157 12.17 13.05 14.47
N ASN A 158 11.42 13.27 13.39
CA ASN A 158 11.88 13.96 12.19
C ASN A 158 10.75 14.83 11.64
N VAL A 159 11.13 15.74 10.75
CA VAL A 159 10.21 16.66 10.07
C VAL A 159 10.42 16.55 8.57
N VAL A 160 9.41 16.95 7.79
CA VAL A 160 9.58 17.13 6.35
C VAL A 160 10.38 18.43 6.14
N PRO A 161 11.33 18.50 5.19
CA PRO A 161 12.04 19.74 4.87
C PRO A 161 11.06 20.88 4.56
N GLU A 162 11.26 22.07 5.14
CA GLU A 162 10.31 23.19 4.99
C GLU A 162 10.19 23.67 3.54
N GLU A 163 11.32 23.73 2.83
CA GLU A 163 11.41 24.20 1.44
C GLU A 163 10.59 23.33 0.48
N ASP A 164 10.68 22.00 0.63
CA ASP A 164 10.12 21.04 -0.31
C ASP A 164 8.93 20.26 0.27
N GLY A 165 8.52 20.53 1.51
CA GLY A 165 7.58 19.65 2.21
C GLY A 165 6.17 19.62 1.60
N HIS A 166 5.80 20.68 0.89
CA HIS A 166 4.57 20.77 0.11
C HIS A 166 4.59 19.90 -1.16
N LEU A 167 5.76 19.40 -1.58
CA LEU A 167 5.92 18.53 -2.74
C LEU A 167 5.70 17.05 -2.42
N ALA A 168 5.60 16.67 -1.15
CA ALA A 168 5.25 15.31 -0.78
C ALA A 168 3.79 15.02 -1.14
N ASP A 169 3.54 14.01 -1.96
CA ASP A 169 2.18 13.57 -2.29
C ASP A 169 1.43 13.06 -1.05
N TRP A 170 2.17 12.42 -0.13
CA TRP A 170 1.63 11.86 1.10
C TRP A 170 2.63 11.98 2.25
N ILE A 171 2.11 12.22 3.45
CA ILE A 171 2.84 12.01 4.70
C ILE A 171 2.31 10.75 5.36
N LEU A 172 3.22 9.90 5.83
CA LEU A 172 2.93 8.74 6.64
C LEU A 172 3.55 8.91 8.03
N VAL A 173 2.74 8.84 9.08
CA VAL A 173 3.26 8.79 10.46
C VAL A 173 3.39 7.34 10.89
N ASP A 174 4.59 6.93 11.30
CA ASP A 174 4.89 5.56 11.74
C ASP A 174 5.60 5.56 13.10
N SER A 175 5.50 4.46 13.85
CA SER A 175 6.19 4.32 15.13
C SER A 175 7.68 4.05 14.92
N ALA A 176 8.54 4.76 15.66
CA ALA A 176 9.99 4.56 15.64
C ALA A 176 10.41 3.21 16.23
N THR A 177 9.65 2.68 17.20
CA THR A 177 9.88 1.36 17.80
C THR A 177 9.05 0.33 17.04
N GLY A 178 9.57 -0.12 15.89
CA GLY A 178 8.94 -1.19 15.13
C GLY A 178 8.76 -2.46 15.98
N GLY A 179 7.52 -2.98 16.09
CA GLY A 179 7.27 -4.32 16.64
C GLY A 179 6.19 -4.48 17.70
N ARG A 180 5.51 -3.42 18.16
CA ARG A 180 4.27 -3.54 18.96
C ARG A 180 3.16 -2.72 18.33
N PHE A 181 2.52 -3.32 17.32
CA PHE A 181 1.32 -2.75 16.72
C PHE A 181 0.13 -3.04 17.63
N ASN A 182 -0.17 -2.09 18.52
CA ASN A 182 -1.49 -2.03 19.14
C ASN A 182 -2.48 -1.60 18.06
N HIS A 183 -3.63 -2.26 18.04
CA HIS A 183 -4.68 -2.33 17.02
C HIS A 183 -5.35 -0.99 16.60
N ASN A 184 -4.74 0.16 16.92
CA ASN A 184 -5.32 1.50 16.81
C ASN A 184 -4.48 2.50 15.99
N ASN A 185 -3.40 2.08 15.31
CA ASN A 185 -2.67 3.00 14.44
C ASN A 185 -3.40 3.19 13.11
N PHE A 186 -4.22 4.23 13.07
CA PHE A 186 -4.69 4.83 11.83
C PHE A 186 -3.47 5.40 11.10
N LEU A 187 -3.18 4.86 9.91
CA LEU A 187 -2.28 5.52 8.97
C LEU A 187 -2.95 6.86 8.63
N LEU A 188 -2.42 7.98 9.13
CA LEU A 188 -2.97 9.28 8.80
C LEU A 188 -2.50 9.66 7.40
N TRP A 189 -3.21 9.19 6.39
CA TRP A 189 -2.99 9.57 4.99
C TRP A 189 -3.48 11.00 4.81
N LYS A 190 -2.58 11.98 4.94
CA LYS A 190 -2.85 13.34 4.50
C LYS A 190 -2.26 13.52 3.11
N ARG A 191 -3.13 13.72 2.13
CA ARG A 191 -2.74 14.35 0.86
C ARG A 191 -2.57 15.83 1.17
N ILE A 192 -1.36 16.36 0.94
CA ILE A 192 -1.07 17.79 1.11
C ILE A 192 -1.66 18.56 -0.06
#